data_AF-A0A653BHH6-F1
#
_entry.id   AF-A0A653BHH6-F1
#
_cell.length_a   1.000
_cell.length_b   1.000
_cell.length_c   1.000
_cell.angle_alpha   90.00
_cell.angle_beta   90.00
_cell.angle_gamma   90.00
#
_symmetry.space_group_name_H-M   'P 1'
#
loop_
_entity.id
_entity.type
_entity.pdbx_description
1 polymer ?
#
loop_
_entity_poly.entity_id
_entity_poly.type
_entity_poly.pdbx_seq_one_letter_code
_entity_poly.pdbx_strand_id
1 'polypeptide(L)'
;MLGKCIYSTISKKCVSLSFIQQRGLIRPRKTREYFDVVRAVMDNSTVKSLNDWKNVRNSILEHSYNSGKYTKNNIDALIINYCANKKDCDLGTSYLNFLKKENIEPNLATIGKYLKLLYTINADMVFKEGKKLPVIEEELILRYKSGSAENIRSHGLVHFNRYYEDLRRDYPVLDSYSLENAILALSVTSKWRTCLDLLKDIEATATPNNLCYSSSIAAAFINKEEELGWAMLEEMLQCERIPNSYAFHGYLSRLRRHRSKRLIIEKLEMLFLFLQKYDMKCPEDVIKNIADLADGLKLLNIFTTVSFKGICQNCQSRMTNFELTPNEFAELKGAVLENVIVGKNVFSKTDPDELERFKKFVTNMGTFDVVLDGLNVAYSAGTKNSPVVHSGLVAAVVSHFVENRRRVLVLGRKHMNKWPKQNWGYVNENATVFLTQNISQDDPYLLYCALQSGQNTVIVTRDLMRSHRFLLESPNLKKNFNRWLNQRQWQLVRVDEQRGPIFRKPPPFTVTTQKANGLWHIPYEQNKVNEKDQYIDTWLCLKTTQFT
;
A
#
# COMPACT_ATOMS: atom_id res chain seq x y z
N MET A 1 16.87 34.23 -53.19
CA MET A 1 18.13 33.45 -53.18
C MET A 1 18.89 33.80 -51.91
N LEU A 2 18.96 32.86 -50.96
CA LEU A 2 20.22 32.27 -50.43
C LEU A 2 21.15 33.33 -49.79
N GLY A 3 21.37 33.42 -48.48
CA GLY A 3 21.44 32.37 -47.47
C GLY A 3 22.88 32.31 -46.93
N LYS A 4 23.07 32.52 -45.62
CA LYS A 4 24.00 31.80 -44.73
C LYS A 4 24.11 32.50 -43.39
N CYS A 5 23.34 31.98 -42.44
CA CYS A 5 23.53 32.13 -41.01
C CYS A 5 24.80 31.34 -40.63
N ILE A 6 25.84 32.01 -40.12
CA ILE A 6 27.06 31.36 -39.67
C ILE A 6 26.82 30.88 -38.24
N TYR A 7 26.64 29.57 -38.10
CA TYR A 7 26.73 28.86 -36.82
C TYR A 7 28.14 29.03 -36.25
N SER A 8 28.29 29.79 -35.17
CA SER A 8 29.51 29.78 -34.35
C SER A 8 29.47 28.58 -33.42
N THR A 9 30.44 27.70 -33.62
CA THR A 9 30.86 26.53 -32.85
C THR A 9 30.73 26.72 -31.33
N ILE A 10 29.68 26.16 -30.72
CA ILE A 10 29.63 25.99 -29.26
C ILE A 10 30.53 24.82 -28.90
N SER A 11 31.66 25.15 -28.30
CA SER A 11 32.63 24.26 -27.69
C SER A 11 31.95 23.28 -26.73
N LYS A 12 32.13 21.98 -27.00
CA LYS A 12 31.87 20.89 -26.05
C LYS A 12 32.82 21.04 -24.85
N LYS A 13 32.43 21.81 -23.83
CA LYS A 13 33.01 21.64 -22.49
C LYS A 13 32.32 20.45 -21.84
N CYS A 14 32.88 19.26 -22.07
CA CYS A 14 32.62 18.09 -21.25
C CYS A 14 32.81 18.47 -19.78
N VAL A 15 31.75 18.38 -18.99
CA VAL A 15 31.87 18.28 -17.53
C VAL A 15 32.61 16.96 -17.27
N SER A 16 33.86 17.05 -16.81
CA SER A 16 34.71 15.88 -16.60
C SER A 16 34.13 15.00 -15.48
N LEU A 17 33.58 13.84 -15.85
CA LEU A 17 33.09 12.77 -14.97
C LEU A 17 34.22 12.04 -14.19
N SER A 18 35.46 12.54 -14.23
CA SER A 18 36.66 11.84 -13.74
C SER A 18 36.91 11.90 -12.22
N PHE A 19 35.91 12.23 -11.39
CA PHE A 19 36.09 12.38 -9.93
C PHE A 19 35.35 11.35 -9.07
N ILE A 20 34.70 10.34 -9.69
CA ILE A 20 34.06 9.23 -8.97
C ILE A 20 35.08 8.08 -8.79
N GLN A 21 36.21 8.38 -8.15
CA GLN A 21 37.13 7.36 -7.64
C GLN A 21 37.33 7.59 -6.16
N GLN A 22 36.57 6.87 -5.33
CA GLN A 22 37.16 6.01 -4.30
C GLN A 22 36.11 5.11 -3.64
N ARG A 23 36.54 3.87 -3.47
CA ARG A 23 35.86 2.66 -3.05
C ARG A 23 34.90 2.79 -1.85
N GLY A 24 33.88 1.95 -1.92
CA GLY A 24 33.24 1.33 -0.77
C GLY A 24 32.07 0.46 -1.23
N LEU A 25 32.29 -0.84 -1.42
CA LEU A 25 31.19 -1.80 -1.51
C LEU A 25 30.35 -1.65 -0.24
N ILE A 26 29.23 -0.93 -0.35
CA ILE A 26 28.26 -0.82 0.72
C ILE A 26 27.65 -2.21 0.86
N ARG A 27 28.13 -2.97 1.84
CA ARG A 27 27.34 -4.07 2.40
C ARG A 27 26.00 -3.46 2.82
N PRO A 28 24.86 -4.03 2.40
CA PRO A 28 23.57 -3.54 2.84
C PRO A 28 23.61 -3.43 4.36
N ARG A 29 23.16 -2.28 4.88
CA ARG A 29 22.98 -2.08 6.30
C ARG A 29 22.12 -3.25 6.75
N LYS A 30 22.69 -4.24 7.45
CA LYS A 30 21.91 -5.27 8.11
C LYS A 30 20.97 -4.49 9.02
N THR A 31 19.71 -4.35 8.60
CA THR A 31 18.61 -4.31 9.56
C THR A 31 18.96 -5.39 10.57
N ARG A 32 19.11 -5.05 11.85
CA ARG A 32 19.21 -6.08 12.89
C ARG A 32 18.02 -7.00 12.62
N GLU A 33 18.25 -8.15 12.01
CA GLU A 33 17.21 -9.14 11.82
C GLU A 33 16.77 -9.45 13.24
N TYR A 34 15.54 -9.05 13.53
CA TYR A 34 14.95 -9.32 14.82
C TYR A 34 14.89 -10.84 14.95
N PHE A 35 15.68 -11.40 15.86
CA PHE A 35 15.70 -12.83 16.09
C PHE A 35 14.40 -13.24 16.77
N ASP A 36 13.50 -13.89 16.01
CA ASP A 36 12.24 -14.38 16.53
C ASP A 36 12.46 -15.71 17.27
N VAL A 37 12.67 -15.60 18.58
CA VAL A 37 12.93 -16.75 19.47
C VAL A 37 11.81 -17.79 19.40
N VAL A 38 10.54 -17.35 19.37
CA VAL A 38 9.40 -18.28 19.32
C VAL A 38 9.45 -19.09 18.04
N ARG A 39 9.66 -18.42 16.90
CA ARG A 39 9.82 -19.12 15.61
C ARG A 39 11.02 -20.08 15.65
N ALA A 40 12.18 -19.63 16.13
CA ALA A 40 13.39 -20.44 16.18
C ALA A 40 13.22 -21.70 17.05
N VAL A 41 12.57 -21.59 18.21
CA VAL A 41 12.30 -22.75 19.07
C VAL A 41 11.24 -23.66 18.45
N MET A 42 10.13 -23.09 17.99
CA MET A 42 9.00 -23.86 17.46
C MET A 42 9.35 -24.59 16.16
N ASP A 43 10.11 -23.98 15.24
CA ASP A 43 10.54 -24.63 13.99
C ASP A 43 11.52 -25.80 14.24
N ASN A 44 12.22 -25.81 15.39
CA ASN A 44 13.15 -26.88 15.78
C ASN A 44 12.56 -27.87 16.80
N SER A 45 11.33 -27.66 17.26
CA SER A 45 10.67 -28.50 18.23
C SER A 45 9.68 -29.43 17.54
N THR A 46 9.65 -30.70 17.94
CA THR A 46 8.57 -31.63 17.53
C THR A 46 7.70 -31.90 18.74
N VAL A 47 6.49 -31.35 18.76
CA VAL A 47 5.54 -31.51 19.86
C VAL A 47 4.70 -32.76 19.61
N LYS A 48 4.89 -33.81 20.42
CA LYS A 48 4.11 -35.07 20.35
C LYS A 48 3.37 -35.36 21.65
N SER A 49 3.74 -34.71 22.74
CA SER A 49 3.20 -34.92 24.07
C SER A 49 3.01 -33.59 24.81
N LEU A 50 2.25 -33.65 25.91
CA LEU A 50 2.02 -32.49 26.77
C LEU A 50 3.29 -32.02 27.49
N ASN A 51 4.24 -32.93 27.74
CA ASN A 51 5.50 -32.60 28.38
C ASN A 51 6.41 -31.78 27.45
N ASP A 52 6.28 -31.97 26.13
CA ASP A 52 7.03 -31.20 25.14
C ASP A 52 6.69 -29.71 25.20
N TRP A 53 5.45 -29.37 25.56
CA TRP A 53 5.05 -27.97 25.73
C TRP A 53 5.74 -27.27 26.90
N LYS A 54 6.08 -27.99 27.98
CA LYS A 54 6.91 -27.45 29.07
C LYS A 54 8.30 -27.13 28.56
N ASN A 55 8.89 -28.05 27.80
CA ASN A 55 10.22 -27.88 27.22
C ASN A 55 10.25 -26.69 26.25
N VAL A 56 9.24 -26.55 25.38
CA VAL A 56 9.10 -25.41 24.47
C VAL A 56 9.02 -24.09 25.23
N ARG A 57 8.18 -23.99 26.28
CA ARG A 57 8.05 -22.76 27.08
C ARG A 57 9.37 -22.40 27.74
N ASN A 58 10.04 -23.36 28.38
CA ASN A 58 11.33 -23.13 29.03
C ASN A 58 12.39 -22.71 28.01
N SER A 59 12.44 -23.37 26.85
CA SER A 59 13.40 -23.06 25.78
C SER A 59 13.22 -21.65 25.22
N ILE A 60 11.99 -21.13 25.19
CA ILE A 60 11.72 -19.73 24.78
C ILE A 60 12.12 -18.77 25.91
N LEU A 61 11.77 -19.06 27.16
CA LEU A 61 12.06 -18.18 28.30
C LEU A 61 13.55 -18.06 28.57
N GLU A 62 14.29 -19.17 28.47
CA GLU A 62 15.72 -19.28 28.76
C GLU A 62 16.60 -19.05 27.53
N HIS A 63 16.01 -18.76 26.36
CA HIS A 63 16.78 -18.58 25.14
C HIS A 63 17.79 -17.44 25.29
N SER A 64 19.02 -17.65 24.81
CA SER A 64 20.11 -16.67 24.83
C SER A 64 19.81 -15.32 24.16
N TYR A 65 18.81 -15.26 23.27
CA TYR A 65 18.37 -14.03 22.59
C TYR A 65 17.12 -13.40 23.25
N ASN A 66 16.58 -14.01 24.31
CA ASN A 66 15.51 -13.42 25.10
C ASN A 66 16.07 -12.36 26.06
N SER A 67 16.01 -11.10 25.65
CA SER A 67 16.44 -9.94 26.46
C SER A 67 15.32 -9.40 27.37
N GLY A 68 14.39 -10.26 27.80
CA GLY A 68 13.22 -9.88 28.62
C GLY A 68 11.94 -9.60 27.81
N LYS A 69 11.97 -9.85 26.49
CA LYS A 69 10.80 -9.68 25.62
C LYS A 69 9.79 -10.82 25.74
N TYR A 70 10.27 -12.04 26.00
CA TYR A 70 9.43 -13.21 26.20
C TYR A 70 9.33 -13.50 27.69
N THR A 71 8.12 -13.38 28.23
CA THR A 71 7.83 -13.46 29.67
C THR A 71 6.76 -14.51 29.93
N LYS A 72 6.66 -14.97 31.18
CA LYS A 72 5.59 -15.89 31.60
C LYS A 72 4.18 -15.35 31.30
N ASN A 73 4.02 -14.03 31.24
CA ASN A 73 2.74 -13.38 31.00
C ASN A 73 2.36 -13.28 29.51
N ASN A 74 3.31 -13.31 28.58
CA ASN A 74 3.03 -13.13 27.16
C ASN A 74 3.36 -14.35 26.29
N ILE A 75 4.08 -15.34 26.83
CA ILE A 75 4.54 -16.50 26.07
C ILE A 75 3.40 -17.30 25.45
N ASP A 76 2.29 -17.46 26.16
CA ASP A 76 1.16 -18.27 25.73
C ASP A 76 0.48 -17.66 24.50
N ALA A 77 0.23 -16.35 24.53
CA ALA A 77 -0.27 -15.59 23.38
C ALA A 77 0.68 -15.63 22.18
N LEU A 78 2.00 -15.62 22.42
CA LEU A 78 3.00 -15.69 21.34
C LEU A 78 3.05 -17.07 20.67
N ILE A 79 2.93 -18.15 21.44
CA ILE A 79 2.86 -19.53 20.92
C ILE A 79 1.59 -19.73 20.11
N ILE A 80 0.42 -19.30 20.61
CA ILE A 80 -0.83 -19.38 19.84
C ILE A 80 -0.76 -18.52 18.57
N ASN A 81 -0.16 -17.32 18.64
CA ASN A 81 0.03 -16.49 17.46
C ASN A 81 0.96 -17.13 16.43
N TYR A 82 1.98 -17.88 16.87
CA TYR A 82 2.80 -18.70 15.97
C TYR A 82 1.94 -19.76 15.26
N CYS A 83 1.09 -20.49 16.00
CA CYS A 83 0.18 -21.48 15.42
C CYS A 83 -0.77 -20.83 14.40
N ALA A 84 -1.32 -19.64 14.71
CA ALA A 84 -2.16 -18.87 13.80
C ALA A 84 -1.42 -18.51 12.50
N ASN A 85 -0.16 -18.08 12.60
CA ASN A 85 0.65 -17.75 11.43
C ASN A 85 0.99 -18.97 10.56
N LYS A 86 1.12 -20.16 11.17
CA LYS A 86 1.32 -21.43 10.45
C LYS A 86 0.00 -22.07 9.97
N LYS A 87 -1.16 -21.50 10.34
CA LYS A 87 -2.49 -22.06 10.13
C LYS A 87 -2.66 -23.47 10.72
N ASP A 88 -2.02 -23.75 11.85
CA ASP A 88 -2.01 -25.08 12.48
C ASP A 88 -2.98 -25.12 13.67
N CYS A 89 -4.20 -25.63 13.43
CA CYS A 89 -5.25 -25.72 14.44
C CYS A 89 -4.93 -26.79 15.49
N ASP A 90 -4.40 -27.93 15.05
CA ASP A 90 -4.13 -29.08 15.93
C ASP A 90 -3.04 -28.73 16.93
N LEU A 91 -1.98 -28.06 16.47
CA LEU A 91 -0.92 -27.57 17.33
C LEU A 91 -1.43 -26.51 18.32
N GLY A 92 -2.22 -25.54 17.86
CA GLY A 92 -2.81 -24.52 18.73
C GLY A 92 -3.76 -25.09 19.78
N THR A 93 -4.59 -26.06 19.39
CA THR A 93 -5.53 -26.76 20.28
C THR A 93 -4.79 -27.66 21.27
N SER A 94 -3.73 -28.35 20.82
CA SER A 94 -2.82 -29.10 21.69
C SER A 94 -2.20 -28.20 22.77
N TYR A 95 -1.80 -26.98 22.42
CA TYR A 95 -1.25 -26.02 23.39
C TYR A 95 -2.28 -25.60 24.44
N LEU A 96 -3.51 -25.31 24.04
CA LEU A 96 -4.57 -24.97 25.00
C LEU A 96 -4.90 -26.15 25.93
N ASN A 97 -4.94 -27.37 25.39
CA ASN A 97 -5.11 -28.57 26.20
C ASN A 97 -3.99 -28.74 27.23
N PHE A 98 -2.75 -28.37 26.87
CA PHE A 98 -1.63 -28.29 27.80
C PHE A 98 -1.87 -27.26 28.91
N LEU A 99 -2.25 -26.02 28.57
CA LEU A 99 -2.55 -25.00 29.58
C LEU A 99 -3.61 -25.48 30.58
N LYS A 100 -4.66 -26.14 30.08
CA LYS A 100 -5.71 -26.73 30.92
C LYS A 100 -5.18 -27.78 31.88
N LYS A 101 -4.39 -28.74 31.40
CA LYS A 101 -3.87 -29.83 32.23
C LYS A 101 -2.92 -29.34 33.32
N GLU A 102 -2.22 -28.24 33.05
CA GLU A 102 -1.36 -27.57 34.03
C GLU A 102 -2.11 -26.55 34.90
N ASN A 103 -3.44 -26.45 34.78
CA ASN A 103 -4.28 -25.48 35.49
C ASN A 103 -3.80 -24.02 35.30
N ILE A 104 -3.36 -23.68 34.08
CA ILE A 104 -2.96 -22.33 33.69
C ILE A 104 -4.13 -21.66 32.98
N GLU A 105 -4.66 -20.59 33.56
CA GLU A 105 -5.73 -19.81 32.94
C GLU A 105 -5.19 -18.93 31.80
N PRO A 106 -5.74 -19.05 30.57
CA PRO A 106 -5.36 -18.17 29.47
C PRO A 106 -5.77 -16.74 29.75
N ASN A 107 -4.82 -15.81 29.67
CA ASN A 107 -5.13 -14.39 29.78
C ASN A 107 -5.83 -13.84 28.51
N LEU A 108 -6.33 -12.61 28.60
CA LEU A 108 -7.05 -11.92 27.51
C LEU A 108 -6.30 -11.95 26.17
N ALA A 109 -4.98 -11.69 26.20
CA ALA A 109 -4.15 -11.73 25.00
C ALA A 109 -4.12 -13.13 24.36
N THR A 110 -4.01 -14.18 25.17
CA THR A 110 -3.99 -15.57 24.71
C THR A 110 -5.33 -15.96 24.08
N ILE A 111 -6.45 -15.57 24.71
CA ILE A 111 -7.80 -15.79 24.17
C ILE A 111 -7.97 -15.06 22.83
N GLY A 112 -7.59 -13.78 22.75
CA GLY A 112 -7.65 -13.01 21.51
C GLY A 112 -6.84 -13.67 20.38
N LYS A 113 -5.63 -14.18 20.68
CA LYS A 113 -4.84 -14.92 19.69
C LYS A 113 -5.47 -16.22 19.25
N TYR A 114 -6.19 -16.90 20.14
CA TYR A 114 -6.91 -18.11 19.79
C TYR A 114 -8.12 -17.81 18.90
N LEU A 115 -8.89 -16.75 19.19
CA LEU A 115 -9.94 -16.25 18.29
C LEU A 115 -9.39 -15.95 16.89
N LYS A 116 -8.20 -15.32 16.81
CA LYS A 116 -7.51 -15.11 15.54
C LYS A 116 -7.09 -16.41 14.85
N LEU A 117 -6.64 -17.42 15.59
CA LEU A 117 -6.35 -18.75 15.03
C LEU A 117 -7.60 -19.35 14.40
N LEU A 118 -8.73 -19.38 15.13
CA LEU A 118 -10.02 -19.88 14.64
C LEU A 118 -10.51 -19.14 13.39
N TYR A 119 -10.32 -17.82 13.34
CA TYR A 119 -10.53 -17.06 12.11
C TYR A 119 -9.62 -17.54 10.97
N THR A 120 -8.32 -17.65 11.22
CA THR A 120 -7.31 -17.87 10.17
C THR A 120 -7.48 -19.21 9.48
N ILE A 121 -7.89 -20.25 10.20
CA ILE A 121 -8.15 -21.58 9.66
C ILE A 121 -9.46 -21.65 8.84
N ASN A 122 -10.43 -20.78 9.17
CA ASN A 122 -11.77 -20.81 8.59
C ASN A 122 -12.03 -19.76 7.51
N ALA A 123 -11.26 -18.67 7.49
CA ALA A 123 -11.49 -17.54 6.59
C ALA A 123 -11.43 -17.91 5.11
N ASP A 124 -10.53 -18.81 4.70
CA ASP A 124 -10.44 -19.28 3.31
C ASP A 124 -11.70 -20.07 2.92
N MET A 125 -12.13 -21.02 3.75
CA MET A 125 -13.35 -21.79 3.54
C MET A 125 -14.60 -20.89 3.47
N VAL A 126 -14.73 -19.95 4.41
CA VAL A 126 -15.92 -19.10 4.51
C VAL A 126 -15.94 -18.02 3.43
N PHE A 127 -14.83 -17.31 3.19
CA PHE A 127 -14.83 -16.17 2.28
C PHE A 127 -14.44 -16.53 0.85
N LYS A 128 -13.50 -17.46 0.61
CA LYS A 128 -13.10 -17.84 -0.76
C LYS A 128 -14.00 -18.91 -1.36
N GLU A 129 -14.35 -19.93 -0.58
CA GLU A 129 -15.25 -21.00 -1.04
C GLU A 129 -16.72 -20.68 -0.77
N GLY A 130 -16.99 -19.68 0.07
CA GLY A 130 -18.34 -19.25 0.44
C GLY A 130 -19.01 -20.15 1.48
N LYS A 131 -18.40 -21.27 1.90
CA LYS A 131 -19.06 -22.30 2.71
C LYS A 131 -19.49 -21.75 4.09
N LYS A 132 -20.55 -22.33 4.65
CA LYS A 132 -20.93 -22.01 6.03
C LYS A 132 -19.93 -22.66 6.97
N LEU A 133 -19.63 -21.97 8.07
CA LEU A 133 -18.85 -22.53 9.15
C LEU A 133 -19.56 -23.77 9.73
N PRO A 134 -18.86 -24.90 9.94
CA PRO A 134 -19.41 -26.06 10.64
C PRO A 134 -19.94 -25.67 12.03
N VAL A 135 -21.06 -26.28 12.42
CA VAL A 135 -21.73 -25.98 13.71
C VAL A 135 -20.78 -26.10 14.90
N ILE A 136 -19.92 -27.14 14.91
CA ILE A 136 -18.95 -27.36 16.00
C ILE A 136 -17.95 -26.20 16.11
N GLU A 137 -17.44 -25.72 14.97
CA GLU A 137 -16.49 -24.60 14.94
C GLU A 137 -17.16 -23.27 15.27
N GLU A 138 -18.39 -23.09 14.80
CA GLU A 138 -19.21 -21.94 15.15
C GLU A 138 -19.52 -21.91 16.64
N GLU A 139 -19.85 -23.05 17.25
CA GLU A 139 -20.08 -23.16 18.70
C GLU A 139 -18.82 -22.87 19.52
N LEU A 140 -17.64 -23.29 19.03
CA LEU A 140 -16.35 -22.93 19.63
C LEU A 140 -16.13 -21.41 19.67
N ILE A 141 -16.68 -20.66 18.71
CA ILE A 141 -16.58 -19.20 18.65
C ILE A 141 -17.72 -18.51 19.42
N LEU A 142 -18.98 -18.92 19.17
CA LEU A 142 -20.20 -18.17 19.50
C LEU A 142 -20.97 -18.61 20.73
N ARG A 143 -21.10 -19.92 20.96
CA ARG A 143 -22.23 -20.62 21.63
C ARG A 143 -23.54 -20.69 20.82
N TYR A 144 -24.13 -21.89 20.75
CA TYR A 144 -25.59 -22.06 20.64
C TYR A 144 -26.13 -22.68 21.93
N LYS A 145 -27.25 -22.16 22.45
CA LYS A 145 -28.08 -22.85 23.45
C LYS A 145 -29.13 -23.66 22.69
N SER A 146 -28.95 -24.97 22.52
CA SER A 146 -30.09 -25.88 22.40
C SER A 146 -29.70 -27.29 22.79
N GLY A 147 -30.15 -27.73 23.98
CA GLY A 147 -30.41 -29.13 24.31
C GLY A 147 -29.22 -30.09 24.40
N SER A 148 -29.14 -30.79 25.54
CA SER A 148 -28.36 -32.01 25.79
C SER A 148 -26.85 -31.99 25.48
N ALA A 149 -26.07 -31.71 26.52
CA ALA A 149 -24.64 -31.97 26.62
C ALA A 149 -24.24 -33.47 26.54
N GLU A 150 -25.09 -34.37 26.01
CA GLU A 150 -24.87 -35.81 26.04
C GLU A 150 -24.33 -36.42 24.73
N ASN A 151 -24.45 -35.75 23.58
CA ASN A 151 -24.11 -36.38 22.29
C ASN A 151 -22.74 -36.01 21.67
N ILE A 152 -21.90 -35.21 22.33
CA ILE A 152 -20.57 -34.82 21.82
C ILE A 152 -19.46 -35.54 22.61
N ARG A 153 -19.53 -36.88 22.68
CA ARG A 153 -18.49 -37.71 23.34
C ARG A 153 -17.57 -38.46 22.39
N SER A 154 -17.75 -38.35 21.07
CA SER A 154 -17.04 -39.21 20.12
C SER A 154 -15.71 -38.70 19.55
N HIS A 155 -15.26 -37.47 19.85
CA HIS A 155 -14.08 -36.88 19.18
C HIS A 155 -13.00 -36.25 20.07
N GLY A 156 -12.94 -36.54 21.38
CA GLY A 156 -11.76 -36.23 22.21
C GLY A 156 -11.38 -34.74 22.39
N LEU A 157 -12.17 -33.81 21.85
CA LEU A 157 -12.04 -32.37 22.04
C LEU A 157 -12.74 -31.95 23.33
N VAL A 158 -11.99 -31.92 24.43
CA VAL A 158 -12.52 -31.50 25.73
C VAL A 158 -12.57 -29.96 25.77
N HIS A 159 -13.67 -29.42 25.25
CA HIS A 159 -13.98 -28.00 25.12
C HIS A 159 -13.53 -27.13 26.32
N PHE A 160 -12.81 -26.05 26.01
CA PHE A 160 -12.65 -24.89 26.87
C PHE A 160 -13.94 -24.06 26.82
N ASN A 161 -14.21 -23.35 27.91
CA ASN A 161 -15.39 -22.49 28.06
C ASN A 161 -15.34 -21.29 27.08
N ARG A 162 -16.35 -21.22 26.19
CA ARG A 162 -17.00 -20.04 25.55
C ARG A 162 -16.13 -18.78 25.32
N TYR A 163 -15.38 -18.66 24.22
CA TYR A 163 -14.39 -17.58 24.13
C TYR A 163 -14.92 -16.15 23.91
N TYR A 164 -15.95 -15.88 23.10
CA TYR A 164 -16.42 -14.50 22.92
C TYR A 164 -17.42 -14.05 23.99
N GLU A 165 -18.46 -14.86 24.28
CA GLU A 165 -19.48 -14.49 25.27
C GLU A 165 -18.91 -14.41 26.69
N ASP A 166 -18.02 -15.33 27.10
CA ASP A 166 -17.39 -15.23 28.42
C ASP A 166 -16.38 -14.08 28.45
N LEU A 167 -15.64 -13.83 27.36
CA LEU A 167 -14.74 -12.67 27.28
C LEU A 167 -15.50 -11.35 27.46
N ARG A 168 -16.70 -11.19 26.87
CA ARG A 168 -17.53 -9.99 27.10
C ARG A 168 -18.17 -9.95 28.49
N ARG A 169 -18.47 -11.10 29.09
CA ARG A 169 -18.98 -11.17 30.47
C ARG A 169 -17.91 -10.78 31.48
N ASP A 170 -16.72 -11.35 31.33
CA ASP A 170 -15.62 -11.23 32.28
C ASP A 170 -14.87 -9.90 32.07
N TYR A 171 -14.89 -9.36 30.85
CA TYR A 171 -14.31 -8.06 30.48
C TYR A 171 -15.35 -7.20 29.72
N PRO A 172 -16.19 -6.43 30.44
CA PRO A 172 -17.19 -5.55 29.82
C PRO A 172 -16.57 -4.49 28.90
N VAL A 173 -15.38 -4.01 29.26
CA VAL A 173 -14.59 -3.05 28.47
C VAL A 173 -13.35 -3.76 27.95
N LEU A 174 -13.13 -3.69 26.64
CA LEU A 174 -12.01 -4.32 25.95
C LEU A 174 -11.19 -3.26 25.22
N ASP A 175 -9.89 -3.49 25.14
CA ASP A 175 -9.01 -2.68 24.31
C ASP A 175 -9.22 -3.01 22.82
N SER A 176 -8.75 -2.12 21.95
CA SER A 176 -8.93 -2.25 20.50
C SER A 176 -8.34 -3.54 19.95
N TYR A 177 -7.23 -4.05 20.50
CA TYR A 177 -6.59 -5.28 20.02
C TYR A 177 -7.46 -6.52 20.30
N SER A 178 -8.05 -6.57 21.48
CA SER A 178 -8.96 -7.64 21.88
C SER A 178 -10.24 -7.62 21.04
N LEU A 179 -10.81 -6.44 20.81
CA LEU A 179 -11.97 -6.24 19.93
C LEU A 179 -11.68 -6.66 18.48
N GLU A 180 -10.52 -6.31 17.94
CA GLU A 180 -10.12 -6.70 16.59
C GLU A 180 -10.08 -8.22 16.42
N ASN A 181 -9.49 -8.95 17.37
CA ASN A 181 -9.45 -10.41 17.31
C ASN A 181 -10.85 -11.03 17.44
N ALA A 182 -11.73 -10.44 18.24
CA ALA A 182 -13.13 -10.84 18.34
C ALA A 182 -13.88 -10.62 17.01
N ILE A 183 -13.72 -9.46 16.37
CA ILE A 183 -14.29 -9.18 15.05
C ILE A 183 -13.85 -10.23 14.02
N LEU A 184 -12.56 -10.57 14.01
CA LEU A 184 -12.06 -11.61 13.10
C LEU A 184 -12.83 -12.92 13.32
N ALA A 185 -12.85 -13.45 14.54
CA ALA A 185 -13.55 -14.70 14.82
C ALA A 185 -15.06 -14.62 14.50
N LEU A 186 -15.73 -13.54 14.88
CA LEU A 186 -17.17 -13.37 14.64
C LEU A 186 -17.53 -13.22 13.16
N SER A 187 -16.63 -12.64 12.35
CA SER A 187 -16.88 -12.38 10.92
C SER A 187 -17.14 -13.65 10.10
N VAL A 188 -16.64 -14.80 10.56
CA VAL A 188 -16.85 -16.11 9.88
C VAL A 188 -18.09 -16.85 10.37
N THR A 189 -18.85 -16.28 11.31
CA THR A 189 -20.00 -16.92 11.97
C THR A 189 -21.34 -16.31 11.55
N SER A 190 -22.45 -16.91 11.96
CA SER A 190 -23.80 -16.36 11.82
C SER A 190 -24.03 -15.06 12.60
N LYS A 191 -23.29 -14.80 13.68
CA LYS A 191 -23.36 -13.56 14.47
C LYS A 191 -22.43 -12.44 13.96
N TRP A 192 -21.98 -12.52 12.71
CA TRP A 192 -21.08 -11.53 12.10
C TRP A 192 -21.58 -10.08 12.20
N ARG A 193 -22.89 -9.82 12.26
CA ARG A 193 -23.43 -8.46 12.41
C ARG A 193 -22.91 -7.76 13.67
N THR A 194 -22.58 -8.52 14.72
CA THR A 194 -21.94 -8.00 15.95
C THR A 194 -20.63 -7.28 15.63
N CYS A 195 -19.93 -7.64 14.55
CA CYS A 195 -18.71 -6.96 14.14
C CYS A 195 -18.93 -5.47 13.87
N LEU A 196 -20.11 -5.08 13.38
CA LEU A 196 -20.43 -3.67 13.09
C LEU A 196 -20.46 -2.82 14.36
N ASP A 197 -21.01 -3.37 15.43
CA ASP A 197 -21.04 -2.69 16.74
C ASP A 197 -19.63 -2.62 17.35
N LEU A 198 -18.86 -3.71 17.24
CA LEU A 198 -17.47 -3.73 17.74
C LEU A 198 -16.54 -2.80 16.95
N LEU A 199 -16.78 -2.60 15.65
CA LEU A 199 -16.03 -1.62 14.86
C LEU A 199 -16.26 -0.20 15.39
N LYS A 200 -17.50 0.15 15.73
CA LYS A 200 -17.84 1.44 16.36
C LYS A 200 -17.21 1.58 17.75
N ASP A 201 -17.21 0.51 18.55
CA ASP A 201 -16.53 0.49 19.86
C ASP A 201 -15.03 0.80 19.71
N ILE A 202 -14.38 0.24 18.67
CA ILE A 202 -12.98 0.54 18.38
C ILE A 202 -12.81 2.01 17.97
N GLU A 203 -13.64 2.51 17.06
CA GLU A 203 -13.57 3.88 16.54
C GLU A 203 -13.67 4.96 17.62
N ALA A 204 -14.31 4.65 18.75
CA ALA A 204 -14.34 5.53 19.91
C ALA A 204 -12.96 5.79 20.54
N THR A 205 -12.00 4.87 20.39
CA THR A 205 -10.70 4.91 21.09
C THR A 205 -9.48 4.74 20.19
N ALA A 206 -9.65 4.14 19.00
CA ALA A 206 -8.59 3.76 18.10
C ALA A 206 -9.11 3.64 16.65
N THR A 207 -8.20 3.37 15.71
CA THR A 207 -8.57 3.05 14.33
C THR A 207 -8.56 1.53 14.12
N PRO A 208 -9.66 0.91 13.66
CA PRO A 208 -9.68 -0.53 13.36
C PRO A 208 -8.58 -0.92 12.37
N ASN A 209 -8.01 -2.11 12.49
CA ASN A 209 -7.05 -2.58 11.48
C ASN A 209 -7.74 -2.93 10.13
N ASN A 210 -6.97 -2.95 9.04
CA ASN A 210 -7.52 -3.22 7.70
C ASN A 210 -8.12 -4.62 7.56
N LEU A 211 -7.59 -5.62 8.30
CA LEU A 211 -8.04 -6.99 8.21
C LEU A 211 -9.45 -7.14 8.79
N CYS A 212 -9.70 -6.64 10.01
CA CYS A 212 -11.01 -6.75 10.67
C CYS A 212 -12.11 -6.02 9.88
N TYR A 213 -11.79 -4.86 9.31
CA TYR A 213 -12.71 -4.13 8.43
C TYR A 213 -13.03 -4.94 7.15
N SER A 214 -12.00 -5.49 6.50
CA SER A 214 -12.16 -6.30 5.28
C SER A 214 -12.90 -7.62 5.53
N SER A 215 -12.69 -8.26 6.68
CA SER A 215 -13.40 -9.47 7.08
C SER A 215 -14.88 -9.19 7.34
N SER A 216 -15.21 -8.03 7.92
CA SER A 216 -16.58 -7.58 8.13
C SER A 216 -17.30 -7.30 6.80
N ILE A 217 -16.61 -6.66 5.85
CA ILE A 217 -17.09 -6.49 4.47
C ILE A 217 -17.35 -7.85 3.79
N ALA A 218 -16.40 -8.78 3.91
CA ALA A 218 -16.53 -10.13 3.35
C ALA A 218 -17.75 -10.85 3.93
N ALA A 219 -17.96 -10.74 5.25
CA ALA A 219 -19.11 -11.31 5.94
C ALA A 219 -20.44 -10.72 5.44
N ALA A 220 -20.53 -9.41 5.21
CA ALA A 220 -21.71 -8.77 4.63
C ALA A 220 -22.06 -9.36 3.26
N PHE A 221 -21.09 -9.50 2.36
CA PHE A 221 -21.31 -10.12 1.04
C PHE A 221 -21.74 -11.58 1.13
N ILE A 222 -21.09 -12.39 1.98
CA ILE A 222 -21.47 -13.79 2.21
C ILE A 222 -22.92 -13.92 2.69
N ASN A 223 -23.35 -13.00 3.57
CA ASN A 223 -24.67 -12.99 4.17
C ASN A 223 -25.74 -12.25 3.35
N LYS A 224 -25.46 -11.96 2.07
CA LYS A 224 -26.40 -11.34 1.11
C LYS A 224 -26.75 -9.88 1.43
N GLU A 225 -25.91 -9.18 2.19
CA GLU A 225 -26.04 -7.74 2.45
C GLU A 225 -25.08 -6.98 1.54
N GLU A 226 -25.39 -7.00 0.24
CA GLU A 226 -24.51 -6.47 -0.80
C GLU A 226 -24.37 -4.94 -0.72
N GLU A 227 -25.47 -4.23 -0.48
CA GLU A 227 -25.47 -2.77 -0.33
C GLU A 227 -24.58 -2.32 0.83
N LEU A 228 -24.67 -3.02 1.97
CA LEU A 228 -23.83 -2.77 3.13
C LEU A 228 -22.36 -3.08 2.84
N GLY A 229 -22.07 -4.21 2.20
CA GLY A 229 -20.71 -4.59 1.82
C GLY A 229 -20.03 -3.54 0.93
N TRP A 230 -20.75 -3.02 -0.07
CA TRP A 230 -20.25 -1.95 -0.93
C TRP A 230 -20.07 -0.61 -0.19
N ALA A 231 -21.04 -0.24 0.66
CA ALA A 231 -20.97 0.99 1.45
C ALA A 231 -19.75 0.98 2.39
N MET A 232 -19.53 -0.13 3.10
CA MET A 232 -18.36 -0.29 3.97
C MET A 232 -17.04 -0.29 3.18
N LEU A 233 -17.00 -0.92 2.00
CA LEU A 233 -15.80 -0.92 1.15
C LEU A 233 -15.48 0.48 0.60
N GLU A 234 -16.51 1.25 0.24
CA GLU A 234 -16.39 2.64 -0.19
C GLU A 234 -15.91 3.55 0.96
N GLU A 235 -16.50 3.42 2.15
CA GLU A 235 -16.05 4.09 3.37
C GLU A 235 -14.57 3.78 3.69
N MET A 236 -14.19 2.50 3.62
CA MET A 236 -12.81 2.08 3.86
C MET A 236 -11.83 2.82 2.94
N LEU A 237 -12.15 2.97 1.65
CA LEU A 237 -11.31 3.68 0.68
C LEU A 237 -11.34 5.21 0.87
N GLN A 238 -12.48 5.78 1.27
CA GLN A 238 -12.58 7.20 1.60
C GLN A 238 -11.73 7.57 2.82
N CYS A 239 -11.61 6.65 3.79
CA CYS A 239 -10.69 6.74 4.91
C CYS A 239 -9.23 6.40 4.54
N GLU A 240 -8.91 6.23 3.26
CA GLU A 240 -7.57 5.92 2.74
C GLU A 240 -6.99 4.60 3.27
N ARG A 241 -7.85 3.66 3.65
CA ARG A 241 -7.46 2.32 4.07
C ARG A 241 -7.33 1.41 2.85
N ILE A 242 -6.53 0.36 2.98
CA ILE A 242 -6.27 -0.60 1.89
C ILE A 242 -7.07 -1.88 2.17
N PRO A 243 -8.08 -2.21 1.35
CA PRO A 243 -8.84 -3.45 1.51
C PRO A 243 -7.95 -4.69 1.35
N ASN A 244 -8.16 -5.67 2.21
CA ASN A 244 -7.55 -6.99 2.08
C ASN A 244 -8.33 -7.85 1.07
N SER A 245 -7.66 -8.82 0.44
CA SER A 245 -8.25 -9.75 -0.54
C SER A 245 -9.55 -10.42 -0.07
N TYR A 246 -9.73 -10.69 1.23
CA TYR A 246 -10.95 -11.31 1.74
C TYR A 246 -12.23 -10.53 1.41
N ALA A 247 -12.19 -9.19 1.40
CA ALA A 247 -13.36 -8.38 1.06
C ALA A 247 -13.88 -8.71 -0.35
N PHE A 248 -12.95 -8.85 -1.32
CA PHE A 248 -13.28 -9.21 -2.69
C PHE A 248 -13.65 -10.70 -2.84
N HIS A 249 -12.96 -11.59 -2.12
CA HIS A 249 -13.29 -13.01 -2.15
C HIS A 249 -14.71 -13.28 -1.65
N GLY A 250 -15.15 -12.61 -0.58
CA GLY A 250 -16.54 -12.70 -0.09
C GLY A 250 -17.57 -12.32 -1.16
N TYR A 251 -17.29 -11.26 -1.93
CA TYR A 251 -18.13 -10.89 -3.07
C TYR A 251 -18.11 -11.95 -4.18
N LEU A 252 -16.93 -12.39 -4.62
CA LEU A 252 -16.77 -13.36 -5.72
C LEU A 252 -17.36 -14.74 -5.38
N SER A 253 -17.19 -15.22 -4.15
CA SER A 253 -17.79 -16.49 -3.70
C SER A 253 -19.32 -16.39 -3.64
N ARG A 254 -19.86 -15.22 -3.29
CA ARG A 254 -21.31 -14.97 -3.40
C ARG A 254 -21.79 -14.97 -4.84
N LEU A 255 -21.01 -14.39 -5.77
CA LEU A 255 -21.33 -14.39 -7.21
C LEU A 255 -21.44 -15.80 -7.78
N ARG A 256 -20.53 -16.71 -7.41
CA ARG A 256 -20.55 -18.13 -7.83
C ARG A 256 -21.86 -18.86 -7.52
N ARG A 257 -22.64 -18.38 -6.55
CA ARG A 257 -23.92 -18.98 -6.15
C ARG A 257 -25.11 -18.54 -6.99
N HIS A 258 -24.95 -17.54 -7.85
CA HIS A 258 -26.02 -17.12 -8.75
C HIS A 258 -26.16 -18.13 -9.89
N ARG A 259 -27.42 -18.44 -10.26
CA ARG A 259 -27.70 -19.34 -11.41
C ARG A 259 -27.60 -18.63 -12.75
N SER A 260 -27.89 -17.33 -12.77
CA SER A 260 -27.89 -16.52 -13.99
C SER A 260 -26.47 -16.09 -14.34
N LYS A 261 -25.93 -16.61 -15.45
CA LYS A 261 -24.64 -16.17 -16.01
C LYS A 261 -24.62 -14.68 -16.31
N ARG A 262 -25.72 -14.15 -16.85
CA ARG A 262 -25.89 -12.72 -17.15
C ARG A 262 -25.72 -11.86 -15.91
N LEU A 263 -26.39 -12.24 -14.81
CA LEU A 263 -26.27 -11.51 -13.55
C LEU A 263 -24.86 -11.55 -12.98
N ILE A 264 -24.15 -12.69 -13.09
CA ILE A 264 -22.75 -12.78 -12.64
C ILE A 264 -21.87 -11.82 -13.44
N ILE A 265 -22.06 -11.75 -14.76
CA ILE A 265 -21.31 -10.84 -15.64
C ILE A 265 -21.60 -9.38 -15.28
N GLU A 266 -22.87 -9.00 -15.12
CA GLU A 266 -23.26 -7.64 -14.70
C GLU A 266 -22.61 -7.26 -13.36
N LYS A 267 -22.60 -8.18 -12.39
CA LYS A 267 -22.00 -8.00 -11.07
C LYS A 267 -20.46 -7.94 -11.12
N LEU A 268 -19.81 -8.66 -12.04
CA LEU A 268 -18.37 -8.53 -12.30
C LEU A 268 -18.04 -7.17 -12.92
N GLU A 269 -18.86 -6.68 -13.85
CA GLU A 269 -18.66 -5.34 -14.42
C GLU A 269 -18.79 -4.25 -13.35
N MET A 270 -19.69 -4.39 -12.38
CA MET A 270 -19.75 -3.48 -11.23
C MET A 270 -18.47 -3.48 -10.40
N LEU A 271 -17.87 -4.66 -10.16
CA LEU A 271 -16.56 -4.74 -9.49
C LEU A 271 -15.47 -4.04 -10.32
N PHE A 272 -15.45 -4.22 -11.65
CA PHE A 272 -14.44 -3.58 -12.50
C PHE A 272 -14.59 -2.06 -12.53
N LEU A 273 -15.83 -1.56 -12.59
CA LEU A 273 -16.14 -0.14 -12.46
C LEU A 273 -15.72 0.41 -11.08
N PHE A 274 -15.90 -0.37 -10.02
CA PHE A 274 -15.44 0.00 -8.68
C PHE A 274 -13.91 0.11 -8.62
N LEU A 275 -13.18 -0.89 -9.12
CA LEU A 275 -11.72 -0.86 -9.19
C LEU A 275 -11.22 0.34 -10.01
N GLN A 276 -11.89 0.64 -11.13
CA GLN A 276 -11.60 1.80 -11.97
C GLN A 276 -11.87 3.12 -11.24
N LYS A 277 -13.00 3.24 -10.53
CA LYS A 277 -13.40 4.45 -9.79
C LYS A 277 -12.35 4.83 -8.75
N TYR A 278 -11.75 3.85 -8.09
CA TYR A 278 -10.80 4.04 -7.00
C TYR A 278 -9.33 3.87 -7.40
N ASP A 279 -9.03 3.72 -8.70
CA ASP A 279 -7.69 3.45 -9.22
C ASP A 279 -6.98 2.30 -8.50
N MET A 280 -7.77 1.28 -8.15
CA MET A 280 -7.29 0.13 -7.41
C MET A 280 -6.69 -0.91 -8.33
N LYS A 281 -5.53 -1.41 -7.93
CA LYS A 281 -4.92 -2.59 -8.52
C LYS A 281 -5.46 -3.82 -7.81
N CYS A 282 -5.75 -4.86 -8.57
CA CYS A 282 -6.30 -6.08 -8.01
C CYS A 282 -5.19 -6.89 -7.30
N PRO A 283 -5.43 -7.47 -6.11
CA PRO A 283 -4.51 -8.44 -5.53
C PRO A 283 -4.36 -9.69 -6.42
N GLU A 284 -3.18 -10.30 -6.43
CA GLU A 284 -2.87 -11.47 -7.26
C GLU A 284 -3.84 -12.65 -7.04
N ASP A 285 -4.22 -12.90 -5.79
CA ASP A 285 -5.13 -14.00 -5.45
C ASP A 285 -6.58 -13.70 -5.85
N VAL A 286 -7.01 -12.43 -5.79
CA VAL A 286 -8.33 -11.99 -6.23
C VAL A 286 -8.44 -12.07 -7.76
N ILE A 287 -7.41 -11.65 -8.50
CA ILE A 287 -7.47 -11.69 -9.97
C ILE A 287 -7.48 -13.12 -10.53
N LYS A 288 -6.78 -14.06 -9.88
CA LYS A 288 -6.88 -15.49 -10.18
C LYS A 288 -8.29 -16.02 -9.96
N ASN A 289 -8.90 -15.63 -8.84
CA ASN A 289 -10.28 -16.01 -8.53
C ASN A 289 -11.30 -15.43 -9.56
N ILE A 290 -11.06 -14.22 -10.06
CA ILE A 290 -11.84 -13.62 -11.15
C ILE A 290 -11.66 -14.42 -12.45
N ALA A 291 -10.43 -14.81 -12.80
CA ALA A 291 -10.14 -15.63 -13.98
C ALA A 291 -10.84 -17.00 -13.89
N ASP A 292 -10.75 -17.70 -12.75
CA ASP A 292 -11.44 -18.97 -12.52
C ASP A 292 -12.97 -18.85 -12.69
N LEU A 293 -13.55 -17.74 -12.20
CA LEU A 293 -14.96 -17.45 -12.38
C LEU A 293 -15.30 -17.19 -13.86
N ALA A 294 -14.44 -16.47 -14.58
CA ALA A 294 -14.59 -16.20 -16.00
C ALA A 294 -14.52 -17.48 -16.85
N ASP A 295 -13.60 -18.40 -16.52
CA ASP A 295 -13.48 -19.72 -17.15
C ASP A 295 -14.75 -20.56 -16.97
N GLY A 296 -15.30 -20.60 -15.74
CA GLY A 296 -16.57 -21.27 -15.47
C GLY A 296 -17.77 -20.69 -16.26
N LEU A 297 -17.68 -19.40 -16.63
CA LEU A 297 -18.66 -18.73 -17.48
C LEU A 297 -18.36 -18.86 -18.98
N LYS A 298 -17.24 -19.49 -19.36
CA LYS A 298 -16.70 -19.59 -20.72
C LYS A 298 -16.39 -18.23 -21.35
N LEU A 299 -15.92 -17.27 -20.55
CA LEU A 299 -15.49 -15.96 -21.01
C LEU A 299 -14.01 -16.00 -21.41
N LEU A 300 -13.67 -15.31 -22.52
CA LEU A 300 -12.27 -15.16 -22.90
C LEU A 300 -11.55 -14.30 -21.86
N ASN A 301 -10.56 -14.87 -21.20
CA ASN A 301 -9.71 -14.18 -20.24
C ASN A 301 -8.27 -14.68 -20.38
N ILE A 302 -7.32 -13.75 -20.44
CA ILE A 302 -5.90 -14.06 -20.66
C ILE A 302 -5.07 -13.15 -19.76
N PHE A 303 -4.22 -13.75 -18.91
CA PHE A 303 -3.15 -13.04 -18.23
C PHE A 303 -2.13 -12.57 -19.27
N THR A 304 -1.83 -11.28 -19.27
CA THR A 304 -1.02 -10.63 -20.29
C THR A 304 -0.16 -9.53 -19.69
N THR A 305 0.69 -8.93 -20.52
CA THR A 305 1.43 -7.73 -20.17
C THR A 305 1.01 -6.53 -21.00
N VAL A 306 1.17 -5.34 -20.44
CA VAL A 306 1.00 -4.08 -21.16
C VAL A 306 2.38 -3.43 -21.29
N SER A 307 2.81 -3.19 -22.53
CA SER A 307 4.09 -2.54 -22.81
C SER A 307 4.11 -1.10 -22.29
N PHE A 308 5.29 -0.51 -22.14
CA PHE A 308 5.44 0.89 -21.70
C PHE A 308 4.76 1.89 -22.66
N LYS A 309 4.48 1.49 -23.91
CA LYS A 309 3.70 2.28 -24.88
C LYS A 309 2.18 2.24 -24.63
N GLY A 310 1.73 1.49 -23.62
CA GLY A 310 0.32 1.27 -23.30
C GLY A 310 -0.37 0.27 -24.22
N ILE A 311 0.36 -0.67 -24.83
CA ILE A 311 -0.22 -1.68 -25.74
C ILE A 311 -0.29 -3.03 -25.02
N CYS A 312 -1.48 -3.58 -24.92
CA CYS A 312 -1.76 -4.93 -24.40
C CYS A 312 -1.19 -5.99 -25.36
N GLN A 313 -0.34 -6.90 -24.85
CA GLN A 313 0.28 -7.94 -25.69
C GLN A 313 -0.71 -8.99 -26.19
N ASN A 314 -1.85 -9.15 -25.52
CA ASN A 314 -2.89 -10.10 -25.93
C ASN A 314 -3.77 -9.54 -27.07
N CYS A 315 -4.52 -8.47 -26.80
CA CYS A 315 -5.52 -7.96 -27.74
C CYS A 315 -5.02 -6.78 -28.58
N GLN A 316 -3.76 -6.36 -28.41
CA GLN A 316 -3.13 -5.22 -29.10
C GLN A 316 -3.85 -3.86 -28.90
N SER A 317 -4.79 -3.80 -27.96
CA SER A 317 -5.53 -2.58 -27.66
C SER A 317 -4.66 -1.60 -26.89
N ARG A 318 -4.85 -0.30 -27.18
CA ARG A 318 -4.14 0.79 -26.54
C ARG A 318 -4.87 1.22 -25.27
N MET A 319 -4.15 1.24 -24.15
CA MET A 319 -4.63 1.73 -22.88
C MET A 319 -4.88 3.23 -22.96
N THR A 320 -5.90 3.68 -22.23
CA THR A 320 -6.23 5.10 -22.13
C THR A 320 -5.13 5.83 -21.37
N ASN A 321 -4.63 6.89 -22.01
CA ASN A 321 -3.83 7.89 -21.34
C ASN A 321 -4.71 8.56 -20.28
N PHE A 322 -4.21 8.67 -19.06
CA PHE A 322 -4.82 9.59 -18.12
C PHE A 322 -4.31 10.99 -18.46
N GLU A 323 -5.20 11.92 -18.72
CA GLU A 323 -4.89 13.34 -18.68
C GLU A 323 -6.01 14.01 -17.92
N LEU A 324 -5.67 14.80 -16.90
CA LEU A 324 -6.65 15.70 -16.29
C LEU A 324 -7.16 16.62 -17.39
N THR A 325 -8.48 16.82 -17.44
CA THR A 325 -9.04 17.86 -18.29
C THR A 325 -8.51 19.23 -17.84
N PRO A 326 -8.46 20.24 -18.73
CA PRO A 326 -8.01 21.58 -18.35
C PRO A 326 -8.78 22.16 -17.15
N ASN A 327 -10.07 21.85 -17.03
CA ASN A 327 -10.92 22.27 -15.91
C ASN A 327 -10.53 21.56 -14.61
N GLU A 328 -10.41 20.23 -14.62
CA GLU A 328 -9.97 19.48 -13.44
C GLU A 328 -8.57 19.90 -12.97
N PHE A 329 -7.68 20.23 -13.92
CA PHE A 329 -6.35 20.74 -13.59
C PHE A 329 -6.41 22.14 -12.98
N ALA A 330 -7.24 23.03 -13.50
CA ALA A 330 -7.44 24.37 -12.95
C ALA A 330 -8.03 24.32 -11.54
N GLU A 331 -9.03 23.46 -11.30
CA GLU A 331 -9.60 23.21 -9.97
C GLU A 331 -8.55 22.67 -9.00
N LEU A 332 -7.79 21.65 -9.41
CA LEU A 332 -6.71 21.08 -8.60
C LEU A 332 -5.67 22.16 -8.24
N LYS A 333 -5.25 22.95 -9.22
CA LYS A 333 -4.30 24.04 -9.04
C LYS A 333 -4.82 25.08 -8.05
N GLY A 334 -6.07 25.49 -8.18
CA GLY A 334 -6.73 26.42 -7.26
C GLY A 334 -6.78 25.88 -5.84
N ALA A 335 -7.22 24.63 -5.67
CA ALA A 335 -7.34 24.00 -4.37
C ALA A 335 -5.99 23.75 -3.68
N VAL A 336 -4.94 23.39 -4.42
CA VAL A 336 -3.59 23.27 -3.85
C VAL A 336 -3.08 24.65 -3.42
N LEU A 337 -3.27 25.69 -4.25
CA LEU A 337 -2.91 27.05 -3.87
C LEU A 337 -3.65 27.48 -2.59
N GLU A 338 -4.95 27.31 -2.53
CA GLU A 338 -5.74 27.75 -1.38
C GLU A 338 -5.42 26.92 -0.13
N ASN A 339 -5.43 25.59 -0.21
CA ASN A 339 -5.36 24.73 0.99
C ASN A 339 -3.94 24.41 1.44
N VAL A 340 -3.00 24.28 0.50
CA VAL A 340 -1.60 23.93 0.79
C VAL A 340 -0.76 25.20 1.00
N ILE A 341 -1.09 26.31 0.33
CA ILE A 341 -0.26 27.51 0.31
C ILE A 341 -0.89 28.71 1.01
N VAL A 342 -2.19 28.92 0.91
CA VAL A 342 -2.85 30.01 1.65
C VAL A 342 -3.40 29.51 3.00
N GLY A 343 -3.72 28.21 3.08
CA GLY A 343 -4.36 27.55 4.21
C GLY A 343 -3.54 27.54 5.49
N LYS A 344 -4.25 27.38 6.61
CA LYS A 344 -3.85 27.69 8.00
C LYS A 344 -2.55 27.07 8.55
N ASN A 345 -1.83 26.19 7.83
CA ASN A 345 -0.81 25.31 8.45
C ASN A 345 0.63 25.34 7.89
N VAL A 346 0.86 25.72 6.63
CA VAL A 346 2.22 25.69 6.04
C VAL A 346 2.92 27.03 6.27
N PHE A 347 2.25 28.12 5.93
CA PHE A 347 2.81 29.47 6.02
C PHE A 347 2.78 30.10 7.40
N SER A 348 1.94 29.58 8.30
CA SER A 348 2.03 29.90 9.73
C SER A 348 3.32 29.40 10.38
N LYS A 349 4.06 28.49 9.73
CA LYS A 349 5.34 27.94 10.20
C LYS A 349 6.55 28.37 9.36
N THR A 350 6.35 29.12 8.28
CA THR A 350 7.45 29.62 7.43
C THR A 350 7.70 31.10 7.66
N ASP A 351 8.92 31.53 7.39
CA ASP A 351 9.38 32.91 7.50
C ASP A 351 8.57 33.84 6.56
N PRO A 352 7.95 34.94 7.06
CA PRO A 352 7.12 35.84 6.24
C PRO A 352 7.86 36.41 5.02
N ASP A 353 9.14 36.74 5.19
CA ASP A 353 9.99 37.30 4.13
C ASP A 353 10.24 36.26 3.02
N GLU A 354 10.37 34.98 3.39
CA GLU A 354 10.47 33.89 2.43
C GLU A 354 9.19 33.73 1.61
N LEU A 355 8.03 33.83 2.25
CA LEU A 355 6.75 33.79 1.54
C LEU A 355 6.62 34.95 0.56
N GLU A 356 6.98 36.16 0.97
CA GLU A 356 6.91 37.32 0.08
C GLU A 356 7.89 37.18 -1.10
N ARG A 357 9.12 36.69 -0.84
CA ARG A 357 10.10 36.36 -1.89
C ARG A 357 9.54 35.32 -2.86
N PHE A 358 8.86 34.30 -2.35
CA PHE A 358 8.24 33.28 -3.17
C PHE A 358 7.09 33.83 -4.01
N LYS A 359 6.19 34.63 -3.42
CA LYS A 359 5.10 35.28 -4.16
C LYS A 359 5.63 36.14 -5.31
N LYS A 360 6.66 36.95 -5.05
CA LYS A 360 7.34 37.78 -6.08
C LYS A 360 8.01 36.93 -7.17
N PHE A 361 8.63 35.82 -6.77
CA PHE A 361 9.23 34.87 -7.71
C PHE A 361 8.16 34.28 -8.63
N VAL A 362 7.07 33.77 -8.05
CA VAL A 362 5.95 33.17 -8.76
C VAL A 362 5.25 34.12 -9.72
N THR A 363 5.04 35.38 -9.34
CA THR A 363 4.39 36.35 -10.25
C THR A 363 5.21 36.62 -11.51
N ASN A 364 6.53 36.45 -11.41
CA ASN A 364 7.47 36.70 -12.51
C ASN A 364 8.01 35.41 -13.13
N MET A 365 7.65 34.24 -12.60
CA MET A 365 8.20 32.98 -13.07
C MET A 365 7.65 32.64 -14.45
N GLY A 366 8.52 32.21 -15.36
CA GLY A 366 8.10 31.58 -16.60
C GLY A 366 7.50 30.20 -16.35
N THR A 367 7.10 29.53 -17.44
CA THR A 367 6.74 28.12 -17.39
C THR A 367 7.99 27.24 -17.42
N PHE A 368 7.97 26.14 -16.67
CA PHE A 368 9.07 25.15 -16.66
C PHE A 368 8.58 23.78 -17.13
N ASP A 369 9.43 23.08 -17.88
CA ASP A 369 9.13 21.72 -18.31
C ASP A 369 9.43 20.72 -17.19
N VAL A 370 10.40 21.05 -16.32
CA VAL A 370 10.85 20.21 -15.21
C VAL A 370 11.06 21.05 -13.96
N VAL A 371 10.49 20.60 -12.83
CA VAL A 371 10.78 21.12 -11.49
C VAL A 371 11.50 20.05 -10.68
N LEU A 372 12.70 20.38 -10.24
CA LEU A 372 13.62 19.51 -9.54
C LEU A 372 13.60 19.80 -8.04
N ASP A 373 13.43 18.77 -7.24
CA ASP A 373 13.76 18.80 -5.82
C ASP A 373 15.27 18.58 -5.65
N GLY A 374 16.00 19.68 -5.48
CA GLY A 374 17.44 19.70 -5.42
C GLY A 374 18.01 18.88 -4.27
N LEU A 375 17.35 18.83 -3.11
CA LEU A 375 17.81 18.03 -1.98
C LEU A 375 17.53 16.55 -2.17
N ASN A 376 16.33 16.17 -2.62
CA ASN A 376 16.02 14.76 -2.89
C ASN A 376 16.95 14.16 -3.96
N VAL A 377 17.32 14.95 -4.96
CA VAL A 377 18.30 14.54 -5.98
C VAL A 377 19.72 14.48 -5.42
N ALA A 378 20.15 15.50 -4.67
CA ALA A 378 21.47 15.53 -4.06
C ALA A 378 21.72 14.35 -3.12
N TYR A 379 20.74 14.01 -2.28
CA TYR A 379 20.84 12.92 -1.31
C TYR A 379 20.43 11.56 -1.88
N SER A 380 20.22 11.47 -3.19
CA SER A 380 19.76 10.25 -3.86
C SER A 380 20.75 9.08 -3.71
N ALA A 381 22.05 9.38 -3.58
CA ALA A 381 23.14 8.44 -3.29
C ALA A 381 23.47 8.31 -1.78
N GLY A 382 22.70 8.96 -0.90
CA GLY A 382 22.90 8.96 0.55
C GLY A 382 23.33 10.32 1.12
N THR A 383 22.93 10.57 2.37
CA THR A 383 23.16 11.84 3.09
C THR A 383 24.60 12.02 3.60
N LYS A 384 25.39 10.94 3.68
CA LYS A 384 26.77 10.97 4.19
C LYS A 384 27.84 11.35 3.16
N ASN A 385 27.46 11.53 1.90
CA ASN A 385 28.41 11.88 0.84
C ASN A 385 28.86 13.33 0.96
N SER A 386 29.96 13.67 0.28
CA SER A 386 30.49 15.03 0.30
C SER A 386 29.61 16.00 -0.52
N PRO A 387 29.65 17.31 -0.22
CA PRO A 387 28.95 18.33 -1.01
C PRO A 387 29.33 18.34 -2.50
N VAL A 388 30.53 17.85 -2.85
CA VAL A 388 30.98 17.67 -4.24
C VAL A 388 30.12 16.64 -4.96
N VAL A 389 29.86 15.50 -4.33
CA VAL A 389 29.00 14.45 -4.89
C VAL A 389 27.56 14.94 -5.00
N HIS A 390 27.04 15.56 -3.94
CA HIS A 390 25.68 16.12 -3.90
C HIS A 390 25.43 17.14 -5.01
N SER A 391 26.32 18.13 -5.14
CA SER A 391 26.24 19.13 -6.21
C SER A 391 26.44 18.54 -7.60
N GLY A 392 27.31 17.54 -7.74
CA GLY A 392 27.54 16.83 -8.99
C GLY A 392 26.32 16.06 -9.47
N LEU A 393 25.57 15.42 -8.56
CA LEU A 393 24.32 14.73 -8.90
C LEU A 393 23.25 15.71 -9.42
N VAL A 394 23.09 16.85 -8.73
CA VAL A 394 22.14 17.89 -9.17
C VAL A 394 22.55 18.45 -10.53
N ALA A 395 23.83 18.76 -10.73
CA ALA A 395 24.35 19.24 -12.01
C ALA A 395 24.15 18.23 -13.14
N ALA A 396 24.40 16.94 -12.90
CA ALA A 396 24.18 15.88 -13.89
C ALA A 396 22.70 15.77 -14.31
N VAL A 397 21.78 15.89 -13.35
CA VAL A 397 20.34 15.89 -13.64
C VAL A 397 19.91 17.14 -14.41
N VAL A 398 20.41 18.32 -14.03
CA VAL A 398 20.14 19.57 -14.77
C VAL A 398 20.69 19.47 -16.19
N SER A 399 21.94 19.02 -16.37
CA SER A 399 22.57 18.84 -17.69
C SER A 399 21.74 17.93 -18.59
N HIS A 400 21.28 16.80 -18.05
CA HIS A 400 20.43 15.86 -18.80
C HIS A 400 19.17 16.54 -19.37
N PHE A 401 18.47 17.36 -18.58
CA PHE A 401 17.26 18.02 -19.04
C PHE A 401 17.55 19.19 -19.99
N VAL A 402 18.59 19.97 -19.71
CA VAL A 402 19.01 21.11 -20.55
C VAL A 402 19.49 20.64 -21.93
N GLU A 403 20.27 19.56 -22.00
CA GLU A 403 20.70 18.91 -23.27
C GLU A 403 19.49 18.43 -24.09
N ASN A 404 18.42 18.01 -23.42
CA ASN A 404 17.14 17.66 -24.04
C ASN A 404 16.21 18.87 -24.27
N ARG A 405 16.76 20.09 -24.24
CA ARG A 405 16.07 21.37 -24.48
C ARG A 405 14.87 21.62 -23.56
N ARG A 406 14.96 21.19 -22.30
CA ARG A 406 13.93 21.44 -21.28
C ARG A 406 14.31 22.63 -20.40
N ARG A 407 13.32 23.47 -20.06
CA ARG A 407 13.46 24.54 -19.07
C ARG A 407 13.34 23.95 -17.67
N VAL A 408 14.37 24.14 -16.85
CA VAL A 408 14.50 23.52 -15.53
C VAL A 408 14.39 24.57 -14.43
N LEU A 409 13.58 24.28 -13.42
CA LEU A 409 13.55 24.97 -12.14
C LEU A 409 14.10 24.03 -11.07
N VAL A 410 15.07 24.49 -10.29
CA VAL A 410 15.60 23.79 -9.12
C VAL A 410 15.13 24.47 -7.85
N LEU A 411 14.40 23.73 -7.02
CA LEU A 411 14.08 24.12 -5.66
C LEU A 411 15.06 23.49 -4.70
N GLY A 412 15.57 24.28 -3.76
CA GLY A 412 16.58 23.82 -2.83
C GLY A 412 16.69 24.71 -1.60
N ARG A 413 17.79 24.56 -0.87
CA ARG A 413 18.04 25.29 0.37
C ARG A 413 19.19 26.28 0.26
N LYS A 414 19.15 27.34 1.07
CA LYS A 414 20.24 28.33 1.14
C LYS A 414 21.62 27.74 1.40
N HIS A 415 21.75 26.62 2.13
CA HIS A 415 23.06 25.99 2.34
C HIS A 415 23.69 25.46 1.03
N MET A 416 22.90 25.21 -0.02
CA MET A 416 23.41 24.78 -1.32
C MET A 416 24.29 25.84 -1.99
N ASN A 417 24.15 27.12 -1.63
CA ASN A 417 25.08 28.17 -2.08
C ASN A 417 26.52 27.97 -1.57
N LYS A 418 26.73 27.15 -0.54
CA LYS A 418 28.06 26.79 -0.05
C LYS A 418 28.66 25.59 -0.79
N TRP A 419 27.94 25.01 -1.75
CA TRP A 419 28.44 23.89 -2.53
C TRP A 419 29.52 24.31 -3.53
N PRO A 420 30.34 23.37 -4.02
CA PRO A 420 31.44 23.66 -4.93
C PRO A 420 30.99 24.43 -6.18
N LYS A 421 31.68 25.55 -6.45
CA LYS A 421 31.37 26.47 -7.56
C LYS A 421 31.37 25.80 -8.93
N GLN A 422 32.19 24.76 -9.14
CA GLN A 422 32.25 24.06 -10.42
C GLN A 422 30.91 23.44 -10.81
N ASN A 423 30.25 22.75 -9.87
CA ASN A 423 28.97 22.08 -10.14
C ASN A 423 27.79 23.04 -9.92
N TRP A 424 27.82 23.81 -8.83
CA TRP A 424 26.72 24.72 -8.49
C TRP A 424 26.67 25.94 -9.42
N GLY A 425 27.82 26.41 -9.94
CA GLY A 425 27.88 27.46 -10.95
C GLY A 425 27.15 27.04 -12.23
N TYR A 426 27.43 25.83 -12.73
CA TYR A 426 26.71 25.28 -13.88
C TYR A 426 25.19 25.25 -13.66
N VAL A 427 24.72 24.82 -12.48
CA VAL A 427 23.28 24.79 -12.16
C VAL A 427 22.67 26.19 -12.21
N ASN A 428 23.33 27.19 -11.60
CA ASN A 428 22.82 28.57 -11.60
C ASN A 428 22.82 29.23 -12.99
N GLU A 429 23.74 28.82 -13.87
CA GLU A 429 23.83 29.34 -15.24
C GLU A 429 22.80 28.70 -16.19
N ASN A 430 22.38 27.45 -15.93
CA ASN A 430 21.58 26.66 -16.87
C ASN A 430 20.16 26.33 -16.37
N ALA A 431 19.83 26.66 -15.12
CA ALA A 431 18.50 26.48 -14.54
C ALA A 431 18.08 27.71 -13.74
N THR A 432 16.77 27.92 -13.61
CA THR A 432 16.26 28.85 -12.60
C THR A 432 16.35 28.18 -11.23
N VAL A 433 16.87 28.88 -10.22
CA VAL A 433 17.04 28.33 -8.88
C VAL A 433 16.28 29.17 -7.87
N PHE A 434 15.47 28.50 -7.04
CA PHE A 434 14.82 29.13 -5.89
C PHE A 434 15.24 28.40 -4.61
N LEU A 435 15.82 29.15 -3.67
CA LEU A 435 16.34 28.62 -2.41
C LEU A 435 15.48 29.07 -1.23
N THR A 436 15.01 28.11 -0.44
CA THR A 436 14.29 28.32 0.83
C THR A 436 15.27 28.30 2.02
N GLN A 437 14.83 28.77 3.19
CA GLN A 437 15.58 28.64 4.44
C GLN A 437 15.81 27.16 4.76
N ASN A 438 16.89 26.82 5.44
CA ASN A 438 17.23 25.42 5.78
C ASN A 438 16.21 24.74 6.71
N ILE A 439 15.36 25.51 7.38
CA ILE A 439 14.36 25.04 8.36
C ILE A 439 12.94 24.93 7.79
N SER A 440 12.68 25.49 6.60
CA SER A 440 11.36 25.48 5.96
C SER A 440 10.93 24.09 5.50
N GLN A 441 9.68 23.92 5.08
CA GLN A 441 9.28 22.75 4.29
C GLN A 441 9.29 23.16 2.80
N ASP A 442 10.00 22.42 1.95
CA ASP A 442 10.18 22.79 0.53
C ASP A 442 9.08 22.22 -0.37
N ASP A 443 8.49 21.12 0.06
CA ASP A 443 7.51 20.34 -0.68
C ASP A 443 6.28 21.17 -1.15
N PRO A 444 5.74 22.12 -0.37
CA PRO A 444 4.66 23.01 -0.82
C PRO A 444 5.07 23.90 -2.00
N TYR A 445 6.28 24.47 -1.95
CA TYR A 445 6.82 25.32 -3.02
C TYR A 445 7.06 24.52 -4.30
N LEU A 446 7.54 23.27 -4.15
CA LEU A 446 7.75 22.33 -5.25
C LEU A 446 6.45 22.02 -6.00
N LEU A 447 5.42 21.62 -5.26
CA LEU A 447 4.11 21.32 -5.84
C LEU A 447 3.52 22.54 -6.54
N TYR A 448 3.64 23.71 -5.92
CA TYR A 448 3.12 24.94 -6.51
C TYR A 448 3.80 25.29 -7.83
N CYS A 449 5.13 25.31 -7.86
CA CYS A 449 5.86 25.65 -9.07
C CYS A 449 5.57 24.67 -10.20
N ALA A 450 5.39 23.39 -9.89
CA ALA A 450 5.01 22.38 -10.87
C ALA A 450 3.61 22.65 -11.44
N LEU A 451 2.61 22.89 -10.59
CA LEU A 451 1.23 23.18 -11.01
C LEU A 451 1.12 24.51 -11.77
N GLN A 452 1.87 25.53 -11.35
CA GLN A 452 1.88 26.84 -12.00
C GLN A 452 2.51 26.78 -13.39
N SER A 453 3.53 25.93 -13.57
CA SER A 453 4.22 25.74 -14.85
C SER A 453 3.37 25.02 -15.91
N GLY A 454 2.45 24.14 -15.48
CA GLY A 454 1.43 23.55 -16.34
C GLY A 454 1.18 22.06 -16.11
N GLN A 455 0.16 21.52 -16.76
CA GLN A 455 -0.29 20.12 -16.57
C GLN A 455 0.74 19.06 -16.99
N ASN A 456 1.69 19.42 -17.85
CA ASN A 456 2.69 18.52 -18.42
C ASN A 456 4.07 18.64 -17.74
N THR A 457 4.20 19.51 -16.74
CA THR A 457 5.45 19.72 -16.03
C THR A 457 5.84 18.46 -15.26
N VAL A 458 7.07 18.01 -15.42
CA VAL A 458 7.65 16.86 -14.72
C VAL A 458 8.18 17.29 -13.35
N ILE A 459 7.93 16.49 -12.33
CA ILE A 459 8.43 16.72 -10.97
C ILE A 459 9.46 15.64 -10.66
N VAL A 460 10.69 16.04 -10.36
CA VAL A 460 11.75 15.09 -10.03
C VAL A 460 11.95 15.09 -8.52
N THR A 461 11.38 14.09 -7.85
CA THR A 461 11.49 13.88 -6.40
C THR A 461 11.25 12.39 -6.08
N ARG A 462 11.75 11.94 -4.92
CA ARG A 462 11.43 10.61 -4.37
C ARG A 462 10.30 10.64 -3.35
N ASP A 463 9.92 11.81 -2.87
CA ASP A 463 8.88 11.94 -1.86
C ASP A 463 7.48 11.75 -2.48
N LEU A 464 6.64 10.98 -1.80
CA LEU A 464 5.27 10.67 -2.22
C LEU A 464 4.28 11.78 -1.88
N MET A 465 4.72 12.86 -1.23
CA MET A 465 3.95 14.08 -0.96
C MET A 465 2.66 13.80 -0.15
N ARG A 466 2.71 12.78 0.71
CA ARG A 466 1.53 12.25 1.43
C ARG A 466 0.84 13.29 2.30
N SER A 467 1.61 14.10 3.02
CA SER A 467 1.10 15.18 3.90
C SER A 467 0.27 16.21 3.14
N HIS A 468 0.71 16.62 1.95
CA HIS A 468 0.05 17.64 1.13
C HIS A 468 -1.28 17.15 0.56
N ARG A 469 -1.37 15.86 0.26
CA ARG A 469 -2.64 15.23 -0.14
C ARG A 469 -3.71 15.33 0.95
N PHE A 470 -3.35 15.19 2.23
CA PHE A 470 -4.30 15.29 3.35
C PHE A 470 -4.88 16.69 3.52
N LEU A 471 -4.20 17.72 3.01
CA LEU A 471 -4.69 19.10 3.04
C LEU A 471 -5.79 19.36 2.02
N LEU A 472 -6.00 18.46 1.05
CA LEU A 472 -7.11 18.56 0.11
C LEU A 472 -8.38 17.99 0.74
N GLU A 473 -9.40 18.82 0.94
CA GLU A 473 -10.62 18.42 1.65
C GLU A 473 -11.51 17.47 0.82
N SER A 474 -11.59 17.68 -0.50
CA SER A 474 -12.47 16.88 -1.37
C SER A 474 -11.82 15.56 -1.81
N PRO A 475 -12.54 14.41 -1.72
CA PRO A 475 -12.09 13.12 -2.27
C PRO A 475 -11.74 13.18 -3.76
N ASN A 476 -12.48 13.98 -4.54
CA ASN A 476 -12.22 14.15 -5.97
C ASN A 476 -10.89 14.88 -6.23
N LEU A 477 -10.60 15.93 -5.44
CA LEU A 477 -9.33 16.66 -5.52
C LEU A 477 -8.15 15.77 -5.12
N LYS A 478 -8.28 14.98 -4.04
CA LYS A 478 -7.26 14.01 -3.64
C LYS A 478 -6.97 13.00 -4.75
N LYS A 479 -8.03 12.50 -5.41
CA LYS A 479 -7.92 11.58 -6.54
C LYS A 479 -7.21 12.23 -7.73
N ASN A 480 -7.61 13.44 -8.11
CA ASN A 480 -6.98 14.18 -9.21
C ASN A 480 -5.52 14.52 -8.92
N PHE A 481 -5.21 14.89 -7.67
CA PHE A 481 -3.83 15.11 -7.22
C PHE A 481 -2.97 13.86 -7.35
N ASN A 482 -3.44 12.72 -6.86
CA ASN A 482 -2.73 11.45 -6.97
C ASN A 482 -2.50 11.05 -8.42
N ARG A 483 -3.52 11.20 -9.26
CA ARG A 483 -3.43 10.88 -10.69
C ARG A 483 -2.40 11.74 -11.39
N TRP A 484 -2.45 13.06 -11.18
CA TRP A 484 -1.45 13.99 -11.73
C TRP A 484 -0.04 13.66 -11.23
N LEU A 485 0.14 13.51 -9.92
CA LEU A 485 1.44 13.23 -9.33
C LEU A 485 2.02 11.91 -9.85
N ASN A 486 1.21 10.84 -9.88
CA ASN A 486 1.63 9.53 -10.38
C ASN A 486 2.08 9.54 -11.84
N GLN A 487 1.66 10.51 -12.65
CA GLN A 487 2.06 10.62 -14.06
C GLN A 487 3.20 11.61 -14.32
N ARG A 488 3.43 12.53 -13.40
CA ARG A 488 4.41 13.61 -13.56
C ARG A 488 5.64 13.42 -12.66
N GLN A 489 5.54 12.58 -11.63
CA GLN A 489 6.66 12.29 -10.73
C GLN A 489 7.67 11.34 -11.37
N TRP A 490 8.91 11.81 -11.53
CA TRP A 490 10.05 11.00 -11.94
C TRP A 490 10.98 10.80 -10.76
N GLN A 491 11.35 9.55 -10.48
CA GLN A 491 12.24 9.23 -9.37
C GLN A 491 13.65 8.93 -9.90
N LEU A 492 14.65 9.67 -9.44
CA LEU A 492 16.04 9.38 -9.77
C LEU A 492 16.48 8.08 -9.09
N VAL A 493 16.84 7.08 -9.90
CA VAL A 493 17.32 5.78 -9.41
C VAL A 493 18.82 5.86 -9.16
N ARG A 494 19.57 6.24 -10.19
CA ARG A 494 21.03 6.37 -10.16
C ARG A 494 21.52 7.26 -11.31
N VAL A 495 22.76 7.71 -11.23
CA VAL A 495 23.46 8.38 -12.35
C VAL A 495 24.53 7.42 -12.85
N ASP A 496 24.47 7.07 -14.13
CA ASP A 496 25.42 6.21 -14.81
C ASP A 496 26.45 7.06 -15.56
N GLU A 497 27.72 6.65 -15.57
CA GLU A 497 28.81 7.41 -16.18
C GLU A 497 28.67 7.54 -17.70
N GLN A 498 28.10 6.54 -18.38
CA GLN A 498 27.96 6.53 -19.84
C GLN A 498 26.57 6.97 -20.31
N ARG A 499 25.53 6.60 -19.55
CA ARG A 499 24.12 6.84 -19.93
C ARG A 499 23.51 8.05 -19.25
N GLY A 500 24.21 8.68 -18.32
CA GLY A 500 23.71 9.79 -17.52
C GLY A 500 22.65 9.37 -16.49
N PRO A 501 21.81 10.30 -16.02
CA PRO A 501 20.76 10.04 -15.03
C PRO A 501 19.71 9.02 -15.51
N ILE A 502 19.47 7.99 -14.70
CA ILE A 502 18.44 6.99 -14.93
C ILE A 502 17.27 7.25 -13.97
N PHE A 503 16.10 7.47 -14.56
CA PHE A 503 14.86 7.73 -13.83
C PHE A 503 13.91 6.53 -13.91
N ARG A 504 13.19 6.28 -12.82
CA ARG A 504 11.93 5.53 -12.86
C ARG A 504 10.86 6.51 -13.34
N LYS A 505 10.38 6.26 -14.56
CA LYS A 505 9.36 7.07 -15.22
C LYS A 505 8.01 6.39 -15.08
N PRO A 506 6.94 7.13 -14.78
CA PRO A 506 5.61 6.55 -14.82
C PRO A 506 5.22 6.23 -16.27
N PRO A 507 4.38 5.21 -16.48
CA PRO A 507 3.88 4.90 -17.81
C PRO A 507 3.04 6.08 -18.34
N PRO A 508 2.99 6.29 -19.67
CA PRO A 508 2.18 7.34 -20.30
C PRO A 508 0.67 7.06 -20.24
N PHE A 509 0.27 5.91 -19.69
CA PHE A 509 -1.11 5.45 -19.57
C PHE A 509 -1.51 5.21 -18.11
N THR A 510 -2.81 5.16 -17.87
CA THR A 510 -3.35 4.90 -16.52
C THR A 510 -3.17 3.44 -16.13
N VAL A 511 -2.53 3.18 -15.01
CA VAL A 511 -2.46 1.82 -14.42
C VAL A 511 -3.69 1.62 -13.52
N THR A 512 -4.87 1.56 -14.14
CA THR A 512 -6.16 1.29 -13.48
C THR A 512 -6.98 0.33 -14.32
N THR A 513 -7.98 -0.30 -13.70
CA THR A 513 -8.97 -1.11 -14.42
C THR A 513 -9.65 -0.25 -15.49
N GLN A 514 -9.65 -0.72 -16.73
CA GLN A 514 -10.19 0.06 -17.85
C GLN A 514 -10.73 -0.84 -18.96
N LYS A 515 -11.68 -0.33 -19.74
CA LYS A 515 -12.25 -1.03 -20.90
C LYS A 515 -11.70 -0.44 -22.19
N ALA A 516 -11.07 -1.28 -23.02
CA ALA A 516 -10.50 -0.90 -24.32
C ALA A 516 -10.98 -1.90 -25.38
N ASN A 517 -11.53 -1.39 -26.49
CA ASN A 517 -12.11 -2.19 -27.58
C ASN A 517 -13.11 -3.26 -27.12
N GLY A 518 -13.89 -2.96 -26.07
CA GLY A 518 -14.87 -3.89 -25.50
C GLY A 518 -14.29 -4.96 -24.55
N LEU A 519 -12.99 -5.00 -24.34
CA LEU A 519 -12.33 -5.87 -23.35
C LEU A 519 -11.91 -5.09 -22.11
N TRP A 520 -12.16 -5.67 -20.95
CA TRP A 520 -11.65 -5.21 -19.67
C TRP A 520 -10.17 -5.55 -19.51
N HIS A 521 -9.41 -4.61 -18.99
CA HIS A 521 -8.00 -4.74 -18.65
C HIS A 521 -7.87 -4.40 -17.17
N ILE A 522 -7.49 -5.37 -16.36
CA ILE A 522 -7.44 -5.24 -14.90
C ILE A 522 -5.98 -5.40 -14.45
N PRO A 523 -5.32 -4.35 -13.95
CA PRO A 523 -3.95 -4.45 -13.46
C PRO A 523 -3.93 -5.20 -12.13
N TYR A 524 -2.89 -5.99 -11.89
CA TYR A 524 -2.71 -6.68 -10.61
C TYR A 524 -1.26 -6.64 -10.15
N GLU A 525 -1.06 -6.64 -8.82
CA GLU A 525 0.27 -6.66 -8.21
C GLU A 525 0.66 -8.10 -7.87
N GLN A 526 1.81 -8.56 -8.37
CA GLN A 526 2.39 -9.84 -7.97
C GLN A 526 3.06 -9.71 -6.60
N ASN A 527 2.96 -10.74 -5.76
CA ASN A 527 3.55 -10.73 -4.41
C ASN A 527 5.08 -10.61 -4.39
N LYS A 528 5.75 -10.91 -5.51
CA LYS A 528 7.19 -10.72 -5.69
C LYS A 528 7.43 -9.45 -6.50
N VAL A 529 7.57 -8.31 -5.82
CA VAL A 529 7.97 -7.07 -6.48
C VAL A 529 9.41 -7.24 -6.97
N ASN A 530 9.60 -7.44 -8.25
CA ASN A 530 10.93 -7.35 -8.85
C ASN A 530 11.36 -5.88 -8.74
N GLU A 531 12.40 -5.57 -7.95
CA GLU A 531 12.91 -4.20 -7.81
C GLU A 531 13.35 -3.56 -9.14
N LYS A 532 13.54 -4.40 -10.17
CA LYS A 532 13.92 -4.01 -11.53
C LYS A 532 12.76 -3.48 -12.37
N ASP A 533 11.52 -3.78 -12.02
CA ASP A 533 10.37 -3.41 -12.83
C ASP A 533 10.05 -1.92 -12.62
N GLN A 534 10.01 -1.18 -13.72
CA GLN A 534 9.85 0.29 -13.71
C GLN A 534 8.39 0.72 -13.47
N TYR A 535 7.43 -0.19 -13.66
CA TYR A 535 5.99 0.00 -13.50
C TYR A 535 5.29 -1.37 -13.45
N ILE A 536 4.00 -1.41 -13.10
CA ILE A 536 3.19 -2.64 -13.16
C ILE A 536 2.82 -2.91 -14.61
N ASP A 537 3.35 -3.99 -15.14
CA ASP A 537 3.10 -4.44 -16.50
C ASP A 537 2.18 -5.67 -16.56
N THR A 538 1.72 -6.21 -15.42
CA THR A 538 0.88 -7.41 -15.31
C THR A 538 -0.62 -7.10 -15.28
N TRP A 539 -1.37 -7.69 -16.21
CA TRP A 539 -2.79 -7.41 -16.42
C TRP A 539 -3.60 -8.67 -16.74
N LEU A 540 -4.89 -8.67 -16.39
CA LEU A 540 -5.87 -9.62 -16.93
C LEU A 540 -6.65 -8.93 -18.06
N CYS A 541 -6.62 -9.50 -19.26
CA CYS A 541 -7.42 -9.08 -20.41
C CYS A 541 -8.66 -9.97 -20.51
N LEU A 542 -9.86 -9.42 -20.31
CA LEU A 542 -11.10 -10.19 -20.14
C LEU A 542 -12.24 -9.62 -21.00
N LYS A 543 -12.95 -10.49 -21.72
CA LYS A 543 -14.14 -10.12 -22.49
C LYS A 543 -15.41 -10.52 -21.73
N THR A 544 -16.23 -9.53 -21.38
CA THR A 544 -17.49 -9.75 -20.63
C THR A 544 -18.70 -10.01 -21.54
N THR A 545 -18.62 -9.67 -22.84
CA THR A 545 -19.67 -9.97 -23.82
C THR A 545 -19.47 -11.35 -24.42
N GLN A 546 -20.50 -12.21 -24.33
CA GLN A 546 -20.53 -13.45 -25.09
C GLN A 546 -20.55 -13.13 -26.58
N PHE A 547 -19.88 -13.94 -27.40
CA PHE A 547 -20.14 -13.94 -28.83
C PHE A 547 -21.63 -14.23 -29.00
N THR A 548 -22.34 -13.27 -29.61
CA THR A 548 -23.70 -13.47 -30.13
C THR A 548 -23.75 -14.69 -31.02
#